data_AF-A0A936PVB3-F1
#
_entry.id   AF-A0A936PVB3-F1
#
_cell.length_a   1.000
_cell.length_b   1.000
_cell.length_c   1.000
_cell.angle_alpha   90.00
_cell.angle_beta   90.00
_cell.angle_gamma   90.00
#
_symmetry.space_group_name_H-M   'P 1'
#
loop_
_entity.id
_entity.type
_entity.pdbx_description
1 polymer ?
#
loop_
_entity_poly.entity_id
_entity_poly.type
_entity_poly.pdbx_seq_one_letter_code
_entity_poly.pdbx_strand_id
1 'polypeptide(L)'
;MLREEQVERLQIPPEFLTPLLPPPRLLHSDRVESRPDGAPDLPNVQWLIRCDLPPEALAEACPALWRHLQTGIPSVSSGYLCRHRSPWYSQERRAPAPIVCTYMSRAARGRPFRFILNRSQAIAANVYLMLHPKPALSERLAADPDLIERLWAALNALPAEALTHEARVYGGGLYKLEPKELGAVRVKISAI
;
A
#
# COMPACT_ATOMS: atom_id res chain seq x y z
N MET A 1 3.20 8.27 -10.14
CA MET A 1 3.98 8.20 -8.89
C MET A 1 5.16 9.16 -9.04
N LEU A 2 5.56 9.83 -7.97
CA LEU A 2 6.67 10.77 -7.96
C LEU A 2 7.76 10.23 -7.03
N ARG A 3 9.03 10.35 -7.43
CA ARG A 3 10.17 10.18 -6.53
C ARG A 3 10.34 11.42 -5.65
N GLU A 4 11.04 11.28 -4.53
CA GLU A 4 11.34 12.39 -3.62
C GLU A 4 11.93 13.60 -4.35
N GLU A 5 12.91 13.40 -5.24
CA GLU A 5 13.51 14.50 -6.02
C GLU A 5 12.48 15.26 -6.87
N GLN A 6 11.45 14.57 -7.38
CA GLN A 6 10.39 15.20 -8.17
C GLN A 6 9.43 15.98 -7.28
N VAL A 7 9.12 15.45 -6.09
CA VAL A 7 8.29 16.12 -5.09
C VAL A 7 8.95 17.43 -4.65
N GLU A 8 10.23 17.38 -4.32
CA GLU A 8 11.03 18.54 -3.90
C GLU A 8 11.11 19.59 -5.01
N ARG A 9 11.46 19.17 -6.23
CA ARG A 9 11.56 20.07 -7.40
C ARG A 9 10.24 20.75 -7.74
N LEU A 10 9.13 20.06 -7.58
CA LEU A 10 7.79 20.60 -7.84
C LEU A 10 7.21 21.35 -6.63
N GLN A 11 7.90 21.32 -5.49
CA GLN A 11 7.48 21.92 -4.22
C GLN A 11 6.02 21.55 -3.87
N ILE A 12 5.67 20.27 -4.06
CA ILE A 12 4.28 19.81 -3.86
C ILE A 12 3.99 19.77 -2.36
N PRO A 13 2.94 20.45 -1.88
CA PRO A 13 2.56 20.40 -0.48
C PRO A 13 2.19 18.98 -0.01
N PRO A 14 2.52 18.59 1.24
CA PRO A 14 2.25 17.25 1.77
C PRO A 14 0.78 16.80 1.71
N GLU A 15 -0.17 17.73 1.77
CA GLU A 15 -1.60 17.42 1.66
C GLU A 15 -1.97 16.79 0.31
N PHE A 16 -1.21 17.08 -0.75
CA PHE A 16 -1.37 16.49 -2.08
C PHE A 16 -0.58 15.21 -2.29
N LEU A 17 0.04 14.67 -1.22
CA LEU A 17 0.91 13.52 -1.31
C LEU A 17 0.46 12.42 -0.35
N THR A 18 0.57 11.18 -0.84
CA THR A 18 0.45 9.98 -0.01
C THR A 18 1.67 9.10 -0.28
N PRO A 19 2.45 8.69 0.74
CA PRO A 19 3.61 7.85 0.52
C PRO A 19 3.19 6.44 0.09
N LEU A 20 4.08 5.73 -0.60
CA LEU A 20 3.88 4.37 -1.06
C LEU A 20 4.92 3.42 -0.50
N LEU A 21 4.46 2.22 -0.13
CA LEU A 21 5.34 1.09 0.05
C LEU A 21 6.01 0.74 -1.29
N PRO A 22 7.32 0.45 -1.30
CA PRO A 22 8.01 0.00 -2.49
C PRO A 22 7.46 -1.37 -2.93
N PRO A 23 7.67 -1.79 -4.18
CA PRO A 23 7.28 -3.12 -4.62
C PRO A 23 7.98 -4.21 -3.78
N PRO A 24 7.35 -5.38 -3.55
CA PRO A 24 7.85 -6.42 -2.64
C PRO A 24 9.31 -6.84 -2.88
N ARG A 25 9.75 -6.82 -4.14
CA ARG A 25 11.11 -7.17 -4.55
C ARG A 25 12.21 -6.26 -3.99
N LEU A 26 11.86 -5.03 -3.62
CA LEU A 26 12.78 -4.05 -3.03
C LEU A 26 12.67 -3.99 -1.50
N LEU A 27 11.73 -4.74 -0.92
CA LEU A 27 11.49 -4.74 0.51
C LEU A 27 12.12 -6.00 1.13
N HIS A 28 13.24 -5.85 1.83
CA HIS A 28 13.97 -6.98 2.42
C HIS A 28 13.54 -7.32 3.85
N SER A 29 12.89 -6.38 4.54
CA SER A 29 12.34 -6.55 5.89
C SER A 29 10.83 -6.81 5.82
N ASP A 30 10.30 -7.54 6.81
CA ASP A 30 8.85 -7.71 7.04
C ASP A 30 8.27 -6.62 7.95
N ARG A 31 9.03 -5.56 8.19
CA ARG A 31 8.68 -4.43 9.04
C ARG A 31 9.15 -3.14 8.39
N VAL A 32 8.25 -2.16 8.35
CA VAL A 32 8.48 -0.81 7.82
C VAL A 32 8.18 0.19 8.92
N GLU A 33 9.23 0.86 9.39
CA GLU A 33 9.11 1.94 10.38
C GLU A 33 8.71 3.25 9.70
N SER A 34 8.25 4.21 10.50
CA SER A 34 7.84 5.54 10.02
C SER A 34 8.92 6.58 10.28
N ARG A 35 9.17 7.43 9.29
CA ARG A 35 9.83 8.72 9.46
C ARG A 35 8.89 9.72 10.16
N PRO A 36 9.41 10.86 10.67
CA PRO A 36 8.59 11.90 11.30
C PRO A 36 7.51 12.51 10.38
N ASP A 37 7.73 12.50 9.07
CA ASP A 37 6.78 12.97 8.05
C ASP A 37 5.68 11.94 7.71
N GLY A 38 5.69 10.78 8.37
CA GLY A 38 4.76 9.68 8.12
C GLY A 38 5.15 8.79 6.94
N ALA A 39 6.24 9.06 6.23
CA ALA A 39 6.69 8.18 5.15
C ALA A 39 7.44 6.96 5.67
N PRO A 40 7.58 5.88 4.87
CA PRO A 40 8.40 4.73 5.20
C PRO A 40 9.86 5.15 5.45
N ASP A 41 10.46 4.64 6.52
CA ASP A 41 11.91 4.74 6.73
C ASP A 41 12.64 3.73 5.85
N LEU A 42 12.65 4.02 4.54
CA LEU A 42 13.20 3.19 3.48
C LEU A 42 13.84 4.06 2.41
N PRO A 43 14.83 3.57 1.66
CA PRO A 43 15.35 4.28 0.50
C PRO A 43 14.31 4.27 -0.65
N ASN A 44 14.37 5.29 -1.50
CA ASN A 44 13.57 5.39 -2.73
C ASN A 44 12.04 5.39 -2.50
N VAL A 45 11.57 6.10 -1.46
CA VAL A 45 10.13 6.29 -1.25
C VAL A 45 9.51 6.96 -2.47
N GLN A 46 8.37 6.42 -2.89
CA GLN A 46 7.56 7.02 -3.94
C GLN A 46 6.29 7.61 -3.34
N TRP A 47 5.76 8.61 -4.01
CA TRP A 47 4.59 9.35 -3.59
C TRP A 47 3.50 9.27 -4.65
N LEU A 48 2.25 9.12 -4.22
CA LEU A 48 1.08 9.35 -5.05
C LEU A 48 0.63 10.78 -4.92
N ILE A 49 0.22 11.34 -6.06
CA ILE A 49 -0.54 12.59 -6.08
C ILE A 49 -1.95 12.25 -5.58
N ARG A 50 -2.35 12.93 -4.50
CA ARG A 50 -3.69 12.89 -3.90
C ARG A 50 -4.32 14.26 -4.08
N CYS A 51 -5.09 14.43 -5.15
CA CYS A 51 -5.79 15.69 -5.40
C CYS A 51 -7.14 15.42 -6.04
N ASP A 52 -8.18 16.01 -5.46
CA ASP A 52 -9.54 16.05 -5.98
C ASP A 52 -10.08 17.48 -6.14
N LEU A 53 -9.23 18.49 -5.89
CA LEU A 53 -9.56 19.87 -6.20
C LEU A 53 -9.85 20.03 -7.70
N PRO A 54 -10.84 20.85 -8.10
CA PRO A 54 -11.04 21.27 -9.48
C PRO A 54 -9.78 21.94 -10.06
N PRO A 55 -9.58 21.91 -11.40
CA PRO A 55 -8.43 22.52 -12.06
C PRO A 55 -8.13 23.96 -11.65
N GLU A 56 -9.16 24.79 -11.51
CA GLU A 56 -9.05 26.21 -11.15
C GLU A 56 -8.52 26.37 -9.73
N ALA A 57 -9.14 25.67 -8.78
CA ALA A 57 -8.72 25.68 -7.37
C ALA A 57 -7.31 25.11 -7.19
N LEU A 58 -6.95 24.08 -7.96
CA LEU A 58 -5.60 23.52 -7.93
C LEU A 58 -4.56 24.45 -8.55
N ALA A 59 -4.92 25.17 -9.63
CA ALA A 59 -4.04 26.13 -10.27
C ALA A 59 -3.67 27.28 -9.32
N GLU A 60 -4.59 27.68 -8.44
CA GLU A 60 -4.36 28.67 -7.39
C GLU A 60 -3.58 28.08 -6.21
N ALA A 61 -4.01 26.93 -5.69
CA ALA A 61 -3.42 26.33 -4.49
C ALA A 61 -2.01 25.76 -4.72
N CYS A 62 -1.76 25.13 -5.87
CA CYS A 62 -0.46 24.57 -6.23
C CYS A 62 -0.20 24.63 -7.75
N PRO A 63 0.21 25.81 -8.28
CA PRO A 63 0.44 26.01 -9.71
C PRO A 63 1.47 25.04 -10.31
N ALA A 64 2.46 24.60 -9.53
CA ALA A 64 3.48 23.65 -9.97
C ALA A 64 2.92 22.24 -10.18
N LEU A 65 2.08 21.77 -9.26
CA LEU A 65 1.37 20.49 -9.41
C LEU A 65 0.39 20.56 -10.58
N TRP A 66 -0.33 21.67 -10.75
CA TRP A 66 -1.22 21.85 -11.89
C TRP A 66 -0.47 21.75 -13.22
N ARG A 67 0.63 22.49 -13.39
CA ARG A 67 1.49 22.40 -14.58
C ARG A 67 1.99 20.98 -14.84
N HIS A 68 2.33 20.24 -13.78
CA HIS A 68 2.73 18.85 -13.92
C HIS A 68 1.56 17.97 -14.41
N LEU A 69 0.36 18.12 -13.85
CA LEU A 69 -0.81 17.35 -14.30
C LEU A 69 -1.20 17.68 -15.74
N GLN A 70 -1.05 18.93 -16.17
CA GLN A 70 -1.31 19.35 -17.55
C GLN A 70 -0.49 18.55 -18.59
N THR A 71 0.72 18.07 -18.24
CA THR A 71 1.51 17.23 -19.15
C THR A 71 0.86 15.88 -19.44
N GLY A 72 -0.06 15.43 -18.57
CA GLY A 72 -0.84 14.21 -18.74
C GLY A 72 -2.13 14.37 -19.55
N ILE A 73 -2.55 15.61 -19.86
CA ILE A 73 -3.78 15.85 -20.63
C ILE A 73 -3.72 15.18 -22.01
N PRO A 74 -2.65 15.30 -22.81
CA PRO A 74 -2.62 14.71 -24.16
C PRO A 74 -2.65 13.17 -24.19
N SER A 75 -2.38 12.47 -23.08
CA SER A 75 -2.16 11.02 -23.08
C SER A 75 -2.82 10.27 -21.92
N VAL A 76 -2.62 10.70 -20.68
CA VAL A 76 -3.11 10.03 -19.47
C VAL A 76 -4.60 10.29 -19.26
N SER A 77 -5.07 11.50 -19.57
CA SER A 77 -6.46 11.91 -19.29
C SER A 77 -7.51 11.09 -20.06
N SER A 78 -7.19 10.65 -21.28
CA SER A 78 -8.07 9.86 -22.15
C SER A 78 -8.07 8.36 -21.82
N GLY A 79 -7.18 7.92 -20.93
CA GLY A 79 -7.11 6.53 -20.47
C GLY A 79 -8.41 6.09 -19.80
N TYR A 80 -8.72 4.79 -19.89
CA TYR A 80 -10.00 4.23 -19.43
C TYR A 80 -10.36 4.62 -18.00
N LEU A 81 -9.42 4.58 -17.05
CA LEU A 81 -9.72 4.98 -15.68
C LEU A 81 -9.87 6.49 -15.53
N CYS A 82 -8.96 7.29 -16.10
CA CYS A 82 -8.93 8.73 -15.93
C CYS A 82 -10.16 9.43 -16.54
N ARG A 83 -10.63 8.97 -17.71
CA ARG A 83 -11.76 9.58 -18.42
C ARG A 83 -13.09 9.49 -17.67
N HIS A 84 -13.23 8.53 -16.74
CA HIS A 84 -14.43 8.36 -15.93
C HIS A 84 -14.32 8.99 -14.54
N ARG A 85 -13.22 9.70 -14.26
CA ARG A 85 -13.02 10.42 -12.99
C ARG A 85 -13.26 11.91 -13.21
N SER A 86 -13.76 12.58 -12.17
CA SER A 86 -13.91 14.03 -12.16
C SER A 86 -13.32 14.59 -10.87
N PRO A 87 -12.23 15.38 -10.94
CA PRO A 87 -11.35 15.59 -12.10
C PRO A 87 -10.63 14.30 -12.57
N TRP A 88 -10.12 14.28 -13.80
CA TRP A 88 -9.52 13.08 -14.42
C TRP A 88 -8.30 12.52 -13.64
N TYR A 89 -7.60 13.39 -12.90
CA TYR A 89 -6.43 13.05 -12.10
C TYR A 89 -6.77 12.57 -10.68
N SER A 90 -8.04 12.63 -10.28
CA SER A 90 -8.48 12.16 -8.95
C SER A 90 -8.06 10.72 -8.72
N GLN A 91 -7.71 10.39 -7.48
CA GLN A 91 -7.35 9.02 -7.09
C GLN A 91 -8.28 8.52 -5.99
N GLU A 92 -8.42 7.20 -5.91
CA GLU A 92 -9.11 6.55 -4.81
C GLU A 92 -8.41 6.88 -3.48
N ARG A 93 -9.19 7.24 -2.46
CA ARG A 93 -8.69 7.47 -1.11
C ARG A 93 -8.62 6.15 -0.36
N ARG A 94 -7.41 5.78 0.06
CA ARG A 94 -7.16 4.57 0.85
C ARG A 94 -6.45 4.95 2.14
N ALA A 95 -6.88 4.36 3.25
CA ALA A 95 -6.13 4.42 4.48
C ALA A 95 -4.87 3.55 4.37
N PRO A 96 -3.78 3.86 5.09
CA PRO A 96 -2.68 2.93 5.25
C PRO A 96 -3.18 1.66 5.96
N ALA A 97 -2.80 0.50 5.44
CA ALA A 97 -3.08 -0.76 6.12
C ALA A 97 -1.93 -1.05 7.10
N PRO A 98 -2.23 -1.40 8.37
CA PRO A 98 -1.19 -1.71 9.36
C PRO A 98 -0.42 -2.98 9.01
N ILE A 99 -1.04 -3.90 8.25
CA ILE A 99 -0.39 -5.09 7.71
C ILE A 99 -0.70 -5.18 6.22
N VAL A 100 0.32 -5.48 5.41
CA VAL A 100 0.16 -5.82 3.99
C VAL A 100 0.72 -7.21 3.72
N CYS A 101 0.12 -7.95 2.80
CA CYS A 101 0.57 -9.27 2.39
C CYS A 101 1.01 -9.26 0.92
N THR A 102 2.16 -9.85 0.61
CA THR A 102 2.55 -10.05 -0.79
C THR A 102 1.58 -11.00 -1.46
N TYR A 103 1.03 -10.63 -2.61
CA TYR A 103 -0.02 -11.44 -3.26
C TYR A 103 0.50 -12.48 -4.25
N MET A 104 1.73 -12.32 -4.73
CA MET A 104 2.35 -13.24 -5.69
C MET A 104 3.81 -13.46 -5.38
N SER A 105 4.24 -14.72 -5.48
CA SER A 105 5.62 -15.10 -5.25
C SER A 105 5.93 -16.45 -5.87
N ARG A 106 7.20 -16.64 -6.23
CA ARG A 106 7.73 -17.97 -6.56
C ARG A 106 8.30 -18.56 -5.28
N ALA A 107 7.85 -19.74 -4.90
CA ALA A 107 8.19 -20.40 -3.63
C ALA A 107 9.67 -20.80 -3.45
N ALA A 108 10.58 -20.27 -4.28
CA ALA A 108 12.02 -20.57 -4.30
C ALA A 108 12.76 -20.23 -2.99
N ARG A 109 12.09 -19.67 -1.97
CA ARG A 109 12.66 -19.28 -0.68
C ARG A 109 11.90 -19.82 0.55
N GLY A 110 11.15 -20.92 0.42
CA GLY A 110 10.51 -21.62 1.55
C GLY A 110 9.29 -20.92 2.16
N ARG A 111 9.15 -19.60 2.04
CA ARG A 111 7.97 -18.84 2.46
C ARG A 111 7.40 -18.03 1.27
N PRO A 112 6.31 -18.47 0.63
CA PRO A 112 5.81 -17.85 -0.59
C PRO A 112 5.20 -16.48 -0.32
N PHE A 113 4.46 -16.29 0.76
CA PHE A 113 3.83 -15.01 1.07
C PHE A 113 4.42 -14.41 2.35
N ARG A 114 4.55 -13.08 2.37
CA ARG A 114 5.12 -12.32 3.49
C ARG A 114 4.08 -11.35 4.01
N PHE A 115 3.89 -11.33 5.33
CA PHE A 115 3.11 -10.30 6.00
C PHE A 115 4.05 -9.22 6.51
N ILE A 116 3.84 -7.99 6.07
CA ILE A 116 4.68 -6.84 6.38
C ILE A 116 3.92 -5.93 7.32
N LEU A 117 4.50 -5.64 8.48
CA LEU A 117 4.03 -4.63 9.40
C LEU A 117 4.39 -3.25 8.85
N ASN A 118 3.39 -2.41 8.65
CA ASN A 118 3.55 -1.04 8.16
C ASN A 118 3.18 -0.06 9.27
N ARG A 119 4.20 0.56 9.88
CA ARG A 119 4.02 1.62 10.88
C ARG A 119 3.98 3.03 10.27
N SER A 120 4.19 3.15 8.96
CA SER A 120 4.13 4.42 8.24
C SER A 120 2.70 4.75 7.76
N GLN A 121 2.51 5.96 7.26
CA GLN A 121 1.31 6.41 6.57
C GLN A 121 1.27 5.98 5.09
N ALA A 122 2.20 5.11 4.66
CA ALA A 122 2.22 4.65 3.29
C ALA A 122 1.06 3.72 2.97
N ILE A 123 0.48 3.90 1.79
CA ILE A 123 -0.41 2.92 1.19
C ILE A 123 0.37 1.97 0.29
N ALA A 124 -0.31 0.98 -0.26
CA ALA A 124 0.30 0.02 -1.18
C ALA A 124 -0.35 0.07 -2.57
N ALA A 125 0.47 -0.13 -3.60
CA ALA A 125 -0.02 -0.43 -4.94
C ALA A 125 -0.64 -1.84 -5.01
N ASN A 126 -1.24 -2.20 -6.14
CA ASN A 126 -1.90 -3.48 -6.41
C ASN A 126 -0.99 -4.73 -6.41
N VAL A 127 0.25 -4.60 -5.94
CA VAL A 127 1.22 -5.67 -5.73
C VAL A 127 1.20 -6.21 -4.29
N TYR A 128 0.29 -5.70 -3.47
CA TYR A 128 0.02 -6.15 -2.11
C TYR A 128 -1.49 -6.35 -1.89
N LEU A 129 -1.82 -7.27 -0.99
CA LEU A 129 -3.11 -7.31 -0.31
C LEU A 129 -3.02 -6.43 0.94
N MET A 130 -3.93 -5.48 1.10
CA MET A 130 -3.98 -4.58 2.25
C MET A 130 -4.96 -5.12 3.29
N LEU A 131 -4.49 -5.37 4.51
CA LEU A 131 -5.30 -5.92 5.60
C LEU A 131 -5.74 -4.78 6.51
N HIS A 132 -7.01 -4.39 6.40
CA HIS A 132 -7.62 -3.40 7.29
C HIS A 132 -8.36 -4.10 8.43
N PRO A 133 -8.13 -3.71 9.70
CA PRO A 133 -8.87 -4.27 10.81
C PRO A 133 -10.36 -3.91 10.71
N LYS A 134 -11.23 -4.88 11.01
CA LYS A 134 -12.66 -4.64 11.22
C LYS A 134 -12.86 -3.80 12.50
N PRO A 135 -13.98 -3.08 12.66
CA PRO A 135 -14.20 -2.17 13.79
C PRO A 135 -13.85 -2.76 15.17
N ALA A 136 -14.33 -3.96 15.48
CA ALA A 136 -14.04 -4.63 16.76
C ALA A 136 -12.54 -4.92 17.00
N LEU A 137 -11.78 -5.21 15.94
CA LEU A 137 -10.32 -5.39 16.06
C LEU A 137 -9.63 -4.03 16.18
N SER A 138 -10.10 -3.00 15.47
CA SER A 138 -9.56 -1.64 15.57
C SER A 138 -9.66 -1.08 16.98
N GLU A 139 -10.79 -1.26 17.67
CA GLU A 139 -10.97 -0.84 19.07
C GLU A 139 -9.96 -1.53 20.00
N ARG A 140 -9.73 -2.82 19.79
CA ARG A 140 -8.75 -3.58 20.58
C ARG A 140 -7.31 -3.16 20.31
N LEU A 141 -6.97 -2.88 19.05
CA LEU A 141 -5.66 -2.35 18.67
C LEU A 141 -5.41 -0.95 19.27
N ALA A 142 -6.46 -0.14 19.43
CA ALA A 142 -6.36 1.16 20.08
C ALA A 142 -6.15 1.04 21.61
N ALA A 143 -6.74 0.01 22.23
CA ALA A 143 -6.58 -0.25 23.67
C ALA A 143 -5.24 -0.95 24.01
N ASP A 144 -4.70 -1.74 23.09
CA ASP A 144 -3.43 -2.46 23.25
C ASP A 144 -2.57 -2.31 21.98
N PRO A 145 -1.66 -1.32 21.95
CA PRO A 145 -0.78 -1.08 20.81
C PRO A 145 0.16 -2.25 20.48
N ASP A 146 0.48 -3.12 21.45
CA ASP A 146 1.34 -4.28 21.22
C ASP A 146 0.59 -5.44 20.56
N LEU A 147 -0.75 -5.39 20.52
CA LEU A 147 -1.57 -6.41 19.86
C LEU A 147 -1.24 -6.53 18.37
N ILE A 148 -0.90 -5.42 17.69
CA ILE A 148 -0.56 -5.48 16.27
C ILE A 148 0.71 -6.30 16.03
N GLU A 149 1.67 -6.22 16.94
CA GLU A 149 2.93 -6.97 16.88
C GLU A 149 2.68 -8.47 17.06
N ARG A 150 1.83 -8.83 18.02
CA ARG A 150 1.44 -10.23 18.25
C ARG A 150 0.66 -10.80 17.06
N LEU A 151 -0.26 -10.02 16.49
CA LEU A 151 -1.00 -10.39 15.27
C LEU A 151 -0.05 -10.60 14.08
N TRP A 152 0.85 -9.64 13.84
CA TRP A 152 1.84 -9.71 12.76
C TRP A 152 2.79 -10.91 12.92
N ALA A 153 3.27 -11.17 14.14
CA ALA A 153 4.09 -12.34 14.45
C ALA A 153 3.32 -13.65 14.21
N ALA A 154 2.07 -13.74 14.66
CA ALA A 154 1.22 -14.91 14.46
C ALA A 154 0.96 -15.18 12.96
N LEU A 155 0.74 -14.14 12.16
CA LEU A 155 0.57 -14.26 10.71
C LEU A 155 1.84 -14.78 10.02
N ASN A 156 3.02 -14.31 10.43
CA ASN A 156 4.30 -14.78 9.89
C ASN A 156 4.73 -16.15 10.40
N ALA A 157 4.14 -16.64 11.49
CA ALA A 157 4.35 -17.98 12.03
C ALA A 157 3.44 -19.04 11.38
N LEU A 158 2.50 -18.64 10.50
CA LEU A 158 1.66 -19.58 9.78
C LEU A 158 2.53 -20.51 8.91
N PRO A 159 2.24 -21.82 8.88
CA PRO A 159 2.93 -22.74 7.98
C PRO A 159 2.65 -22.35 6.53
N ALA A 160 3.64 -22.51 5.65
CA ALA A 160 3.52 -22.12 4.25
C ALA A 160 2.31 -22.77 3.58
N GLU A 161 2.01 -24.01 3.95
CA GLU A 161 0.90 -24.83 3.50
C GLU A 161 -0.46 -24.20 3.82
N ALA A 162 -0.59 -23.51 4.96
CA ALA A 162 -1.84 -22.82 5.31
C ALA A 162 -2.17 -21.67 4.35
N LEU A 163 -1.16 -21.12 3.66
CA LEU A 163 -1.34 -20.05 2.68
C LEU A 163 -1.34 -20.60 1.25
N THR A 164 -0.52 -21.60 0.94
CA THR A 164 -0.46 -22.18 -0.41
C THR A 164 -1.65 -23.09 -0.72
N HIS A 165 -2.27 -23.72 0.29
CA HIS A 165 -3.50 -24.50 0.11
C HIS A 165 -4.64 -23.65 -0.46
N GLU A 166 -4.75 -22.40 -0.01
CA GLU A 166 -5.76 -21.45 -0.48
C GLU A 166 -5.33 -20.73 -1.77
N ALA A 167 -4.03 -20.74 -2.10
CA ALA A 167 -3.48 -20.01 -3.23
C ALA A 167 -3.66 -20.74 -4.57
N ARG A 168 -3.82 -19.96 -5.63
CA ARG A 168 -3.76 -20.49 -7.00
C ARG A 168 -2.32 -20.70 -7.43
N VAL A 169 -2.06 -21.81 -8.12
CA VAL A 169 -0.76 -22.14 -8.69
C VAL A 169 -0.79 -21.91 -10.19
N TYR A 170 0.13 -21.09 -10.68
CA TYR A 170 0.37 -20.87 -12.11
C TYR A 170 1.64 -21.60 -12.55
N GLY A 171 1.82 -21.73 -13.86
CA GLY A 171 3.00 -22.34 -14.46
C GLY A 171 4.31 -21.74 -13.92
N GLY A 172 5.32 -22.59 -13.71
CA GLY A 172 6.62 -22.17 -13.19
C GLY A 172 6.66 -21.89 -11.68
N GLY A 173 5.76 -22.51 -10.90
CA GLY A 173 5.77 -22.44 -9.43
C GLY A 173 5.40 -21.07 -8.86
N LEU A 174 4.60 -20.29 -9.61
CA LEU A 174 4.12 -18.98 -9.21
C LEU A 174 2.82 -19.14 -8.43
N TYR A 175 2.87 -18.86 -7.14
CA TYR A 175 1.70 -18.84 -6.28
C TYR A 175 1.08 -17.44 -6.28
N LYS A 176 -0.25 -17.40 -6.32
CA LYS A 176 -1.04 -16.17 -6.22
C LYS A 176 -2.11 -16.35 -5.16
N LEU A 177 -2.14 -15.42 -4.23
CA LEU A 177 -3.17 -15.31 -3.20
C LEU A 177 -4.02 -14.09 -3.50
N GLU A 178 -5.33 -14.28 -3.63
CA GLU A 178 -6.33 -13.23 -3.83
C GLU A 178 -7.09 -12.93 -2.51
N PRO A 179 -7.82 -11.79 -2.41
CA PRO A 179 -8.49 -11.39 -1.16
C PRO A 179 -9.41 -12.47 -0.57
N LYS A 180 -10.15 -13.19 -1.41
CA LYS A 180 -11.06 -14.27 -0.96
C LYS A 180 -10.31 -15.44 -0.33
N GLU A 181 -9.18 -15.80 -0.91
CA GLU A 181 -8.33 -16.91 -0.49
C GLU A 181 -7.62 -16.58 0.82
N LEU A 182 -7.02 -15.38 0.92
CA LEU A 182 -6.46 -14.90 2.18
C LEU A 182 -7.53 -14.79 3.28
N GLY A 183 -8.76 -14.41 2.94
CA GLY A 183 -9.87 -14.32 3.88
C GLY A 183 -10.33 -15.66 4.48
N ALA A 184 -9.96 -16.78 3.87
CA ALA A 184 -10.25 -18.13 4.40
C ALA A 184 -9.21 -18.61 5.42
N VAL A 185 -8.02 -17.99 5.44
CA VAL A 185 -6.92 -18.36 6.33
C VAL A 185 -7.28 -18.06 7.79
N ARG A 186 -7.12 -19.07 8.65
CA ARG A 186 -7.37 -18.93 10.09
C ARG A 186 -6.06 -18.79 10.84
N VAL A 187 -5.96 -17.76 11.68
CA VAL A 187 -4.84 -17.55 12.59
C VAL A 187 -5.33 -17.62 14.03
N LYS A 188 -4.61 -18.34 14.88
CA LYS A 188 -4.85 -18.34 16.33
C LYS A 188 -3.86 -17.37 16.96
N ILE A 189 -4.36 -16.49 17.81
CA ILE A 189 -3.53 -15.53 18.53
C ILE A 189 -3.75 -15.80 20.00
N SER A 190 -2.71 -16.34 20.64
CA SER A 190 -2.70 -16.51 22.10
C SER A 190 -2.84 -15.12 22.73
N ALA A 191 -3.87 -14.93 23.56
CA ALA A 191 -4.26 -13.66 24.20
C ALA A 191 -5.08 -12.66 23.34
N ILE A 192 -5.92 -13.15 22.42
CA ILE A 192 -7.08 -12.39 21.90
C ILE A 192 -8.38 -12.92 22.49
#